data_AF-A0AAP2E0S8-F1
#
_entry.id   AF-A0AAP2E0S8-F1
#
_cell.length_a   1.000
_cell.length_b   1.000
_cell.length_c   1.000
_cell.angle_alpha   90.00
_cell.angle_beta   90.00
_cell.angle_gamma   90.00
#
_symmetry.space_group_name_H-M   'P 1'
#
loop_
_entity.id
_entity.type
_entity.pdbx_description
1 polymer ?
#
loop_
_entity_poly.entity_id
_entity_poly.type
_entity_poly.pdbx_seq_one_letter_code
_entity_poly.pdbx_strand_id
1 'polypeptide(L)'
;MKMIRIYSVLSIAVLILGSCAFDNYDAPESKLEGQLVYQGTPLNLDARNVYMELWEPGWEKKNKIDVHVNQNGAFSALLFNGDYKLFIRRNSVPFMAPHNDQTNSDTILVEIRGNKKVDIDVIPYYLVKNASITNSENTVNATFGIEKVITDANQKDVERVTLYINKGNLVSADMKIGEASLNGGDIADPNAILLTTQIPDMTPAQSYVYARVGIKLAGVDYLIYSEIQKIDF
;
A
#
# COMPACT_ATOMS: atom_id res chain seq x y z
N MET A 1 26.20 20.21 -64.53
CA MET A 1 26.67 19.84 -63.17
C MET A 1 26.26 20.80 -62.06
N LYS A 2 26.20 22.14 -62.25
CA LYS A 2 25.76 23.10 -61.20
C LYS A 2 24.28 22.98 -60.83
N MET A 3 23.38 22.78 -61.81
CA MET A 3 21.92 22.68 -61.54
C MET A 3 21.53 21.42 -60.75
N ILE A 4 22.13 20.26 -61.04
CA ILE A 4 21.87 19.00 -60.31
C ILE A 4 22.26 19.11 -58.83
N ARG A 5 23.37 19.80 -58.52
CA ARG A 5 23.79 20.07 -57.14
C ARG A 5 22.80 20.97 -56.38
N ILE A 6 22.15 21.91 -57.05
CA ILE A 6 21.13 22.79 -56.46
C ILE A 6 19.87 22.00 -56.11
N TYR A 7 19.41 21.12 -57.01
CA TYR A 7 18.23 20.27 -56.73
C TYR A 7 18.50 19.27 -55.61
N SER A 8 19.70 18.68 -55.52
CA SER A 8 20.05 17.78 -54.41
C SER A 8 20.10 18.49 -53.05
N VAL A 9 20.60 19.73 -53.00
CA VAL A 9 20.64 20.54 -51.77
C VAL A 9 19.24 20.99 -51.35
N LEU A 10 18.38 21.34 -52.32
CA LEU A 10 17.00 21.75 -52.03
C LEU A 10 16.16 20.58 -51.51
N SER A 11 16.33 19.37 -52.05
CA SER A 11 15.64 18.16 -51.56
C SER A 11 16.07 17.76 -50.14
N ILE A 12 17.34 17.94 -49.78
CA ILE A 12 17.84 17.71 -48.42
C ILE A 12 17.28 18.75 -47.44
N ALA A 13 17.16 20.01 -47.85
CA ALA A 13 16.57 21.07 -47.01
C ALA A 13 15.09 20.81 -46.70
N VAL A 14 14.30 20.28 -47.66
CA VAL A 14 12.90 19.91 -47.44
C VAL A 14 12.76 18.71 -46.50
N LEU A 15 13.70 17.75 -46.53
CA LEU A 15 13.72 16.61 -45.60
C LEU A 15 14.08 17.01 -44.16
N ILE A 16 14.94 18.02 -43.97
CA ILE A 16 15.29 18.53 -42.63
C ILE A 16 14.14 19.36 -42.04
N LEU A 17 13.40 20.10 -42.86
CA LEU A 17 12.23 20.86 -42.41
C LEU A 17 10.96 19.99 -42.23
N GLY A 18 10.97 18.78 -42.79
CA GLY A 18 9.93 17.77 -42.62
C GLY A 18 10.21 16.75 -41.51
N SER A 19 11.32 16.88 -40.76
CA SER A 19 11.54 16.03 -39.58
C SER A 19 10.49 16.38 -38.53
N CYS A 20 9.58 15.44 -38.31
CA CYS A 20 8.40 15.54 -37.45
C CYS A 20 8.68 16.25 -36.13
N ALA A 21 7.65 16.96 -35.66
CA ALA A 21 7.56 17.46 -34.29
C ALA A 21 8.09 16.39 -33.32
N PHE A 22 8.94 16.83 -32.40
CA PHE A 22 9.44 16.00 -31.31
C PHE A 22 8.24 15.29 -30.67
N ASP A 23 8.29 13.95 -30.60
CA ASP A 23 7.24 13.09 -30.03
C ASP A 23 7.16 13.26 -28.51
N ASN A 24 6.76 14.46 -28.08
CA ASN A 24 6.45 14.76 -26.69
C ASN A 24 4.94 14.72 -26.55
N TYR A 25 4.43 13.58 -26.09
CA TYR A 25 3.18 13.61 -25.35
C TYR A 25 3.36 14.54 -24.15
N ASP A 26 2.33 15.34 -23.87
CA ASP A 26 2.28 16.14 -22.64
C ASP A 26 2.47 15.23 -21.42
N ALA A 27 2.95 15.79 -20.31
CA ALA A 27 3.07 15.02 -19.08
C ALA A 27 1.67 14.64 -18.55
N PRO A 28 1.53 13.56 -17.76
CA PRO A 28 0.28 13.28 -17.07
C PRO A 28 -0.03 14.39 -16.06
N GLU A 29 -1.29 14.82 -15.99
CA GLU A 29 -1.72 15.91 -15.10
C GLU A 29 -2.88 15.51 -14.17
N SER A 30 -3.52 14.37 -14.42
CA SER A 30 -4.71 13.96 -13.67
C SER A 30 -4.35 13.17 -12.43
N LYS A 31 -4.69 13.70 -11.26
CA LYS A 31 -4.38 13.07 -9.99
C LYS A 31 -5.49 12.10 -9.57
N LEU A 32 -5.15 10.83 -9.41
CA LEU A 32 -5.98 9.85 -8.71
C LEU A 32 -5.55 9.81 -7.24
N GLU A 33 -6.49 9.98 -6.32
CA GLU A 33 -6.26 9.88 -4.87
C GLU A 33 -7.37 9.08 -4.19
N GLY A 34 -7.06 8.48 -3.05
CA GLY A 34 -8.05 7.75 -2.28
C GLY A 34 -7.46 7.03 -1.08
N GLN A 35 -8.31 6.28 -0.39
CA GLN A 35 -7.92 5.38 0.69
C GLN A 35 -8.49 3.98 0.50
N LEU A 36 -7.75 2.98 0.95
CA LEU A 36 -8.26 1.63 1.18
C LEU A 36 -9.05 1.64 2.49
N VAL A 37 -10.36 1.41 2.41
CA VAL A 37 -11.28 1.54 3.53
C VAL A 37 -12.05 0.26 3.76
N TYR A 38 -12.46 0.02 4.99
CA TYR A 38 -13.47 -0.97 5.35
C TYR A 38 -14.55 -0.27 6.17
N GLN A 39 -15.79 -0.30 5.67
CA GLN A 39 -16.92 0.39 6.29
C GLN A 39 -16.63 1.88 6.55
N GLY A 40 -15.98 2.55 5.59
CA GLY A 40 -15.57 3.96 5.69
C GLY A 40 -14.38 4.24 6.62
N THR A 41 -13.78 3.23 7.25
CA THR A 41 -12.59 3.38 8.10
C THR A 41 -11.33 3.00 7.32
N PRO A 42 -10.31 3.88 7.21
CA PRO A 42 -9.05 3.54 6.54
C PRO A 42 -8.31 2.39 7.21
N LEU A 43 -7.71 1.51 6.41
CA LEU A 43 -6.89 0.42 6.93
C LEU A 43 -5.47 0.89 7.26
N ASN A 44 -4.93 0.38 8.37
CA ASN A 44 -3.54 0.59 8.75
C ASN A 44 -2.65 -0.53 8.17
N LEU A 45 -1.75 -0.17 7.27
CA LEU A 45 -1.03 -1.10 6.39
C LEU A 45 0.50 -0.93 6.48
N ASP A 46 1.23 -1.74 5.71
CA ASP A 46 2.66 -1.55 5.50
C ASP A 46 2.90 -0.48 4.40
N ALA A 47 3.56 0.61 4.76
CA ALA A 47 3.77 1.77 3.88
C ALA A 47 4.66 1.52 2.66
N ARG A 48 5.45 0.45 2.64
CA ARG A 48 6.44 0.21 1.56
C ARG A 48 5.99 -0.88 0.60
N ASN A 49 5.20 -1.80 1.12
CA ASN A 49 5.01 -3.10 0.53
C ASN A 49 3.63 -3.27 -0.13
N VAL A 50 2.62 -2.54 0.36
CA VAL A 50 1.28 -2.61 -0.23
C VAL A 50 1.19 -1.68 -1.43
N TYR A 51 0.81 -2.24 -2.58
CA TYR A 51 0.56 -1.49 -3.80
C TYR A 51 -0.60 -2.12 -4.58
N MET A 52 -1.20 -1.30 -5.45
CA MET A 52 -2.19 -1.71 -6.44
C MET A 52 -1.61 -1.53 -7.82
N GLU A 53 -2.06 -2.33 -8.78
CA GLU A 53 -1.63 -2.21 -10.17
C GLU A 53 -2.74 -1.52 -10.97
N LEU A 54 -2.39 -0.46 -11.69
CA LEU A 54 -3.24 0.14 -12.71
C LEU A 54 -2.80 -0.34 -14.09
N TRP A 55 -3.77 -0.80 -14.88
CA TRP A 55 -3.58 -1.28 -16.23
C TRP A 55 -4.42 -0.45 -17.20
N GLU A 56 -3.76 0.20 -18.15
CA GLU A 56 -4.43 0.90 -19.24
C GLU A 56 -4.66 -0.08 -20.41
N PRO A 57 -5.91 -0.33 -20.83
CA PRO A 57 -6.20 -1.17 -21.98
C PRO A 57 -5.90 -0.43 -23.30
N GLY A 58 -5.80 -1.17 -24.41
CA GLY A 58 -5.68 -0.59 -25.75
C GLY A 58 -4.27 -0.52 -26.32
N TRP A 59 -3.24 -0.80 -25.53
CA TRP A 59 -1.85 -0.84 -25.97
C TRP A 59 -1.38 -2.25 -26.33
N GLU A 60 -0.60 -2.38 -27.41
CA GLU A 60 0.08 -3.65 -27.76
C GLU A 60 1.03 -4.09 -26.64
N LYS A 61 1.78 -3.14 -26.07
CA LYS A 61 2.63 -3.35 -24.90
C LYS A 61 1.85 -3.03 -23.63
N LYS A 62 1.56 -4.06 -22.85
CA LYS A 62 0.88 -3.94 -21.55
C LYS A 62 1.91 -3.67 -20.46
N ASN A 63 1.94 -2.44 -19.95
CA ASN A 63 2.70 -2.08 -18.76
C ASN A 63 1.73 -1.76 -17.62
N LYS A 64 2.11 -2.14 -16.40
CA LYS A 64 1.41 -1.74 -15.19
C LYS A 64 1.99 -0.44 -14.65
N ILE A 65 1.15 0.30 -13.94
CA ILE A 65 1.54 1.42 -13.09
C ILE A 65 1.33 0.96 -11.65
N ASP A 66 2.40 0.89 -10.87
CA ASP A 66 2.33 0.52 -9.45
C ASP A 66 1.92 1.75 -8.62
N VAL A 67 0.79 1.65 -7.93
CA VAL A 67 0.25 2.69 -7.05
C VAL A 67 0.48 2.26 -5.61
N HIS A 68 1.47 2.85 -4.96
CA HIS A 68 1.83 2.53 -3.59
C HIS A 68 0.80 3.07 -2.59
N VAL A 69 0.58 2.29 -1.53
CA VAL A 69 -0.31 2.62 -0.42
C VAL A 69 0.56 2.89 0.81
N ASN A 70 0.30 4.00 1.50
CA ASN A 70 1.03 4.35 2.71
C ASN A 70 0.48 3.61 3.96
N GLN A 71 1.05 3.88 5.14
CA GLN A 71 0.64 3.21 6.38
C GLN A 71 -0.79 3.47 6.86
N ASN A 72 -1.47 4.52 6.35
CA ASN A 72 -2.86 4.84 6.71
C ASN A 72 -3.85 4.48 5.59
N GLY A 73 -3.43 3.62 4.65
CA GLY A 73 -4.28 3.15 3.57
C GLY A 73 -4.45 4.14 2.43
N ALA A 74 -3.86 5.35 2.51
CA ALA A 74 -3.97 6.33 1.45
C ALA A 74 -3.02 6.03 0.29
N PHE A 75 -3.47 6.37 -0.91
CA PHE A 75 -2.72 6.22 -2.15
C PHE A 75 -2.92 7.44 -3.05
N SER A 76 -1.96 7.66 -3.94
CA SER A 76 -2.08 8.67 -4.99
C SER A 76 -1.25 8.30 -6.22
N ALA A 77 -1.72 8.66 -7.41
CA ALA A 77 -1.00 8.53 -8.66
C ALA A 77 -1.26 9.73 -9.59
N LEU A 78 -0.27 10.11 -10.37
CA LEU A 78 -0.40 11.10 -11.44
C LEU A 78 -0.51 10.36 -12.78
N LEU A 79 -1.64 10.54 -13.48
CA LEU A 79 -2.05 9.73 -14.62
C LEU A 79 -2.49 10.61 -15.80
N PHE A 80 -2.55 10.00 -16.97
CA PHE A 80 -3.27 10.56 -18.11
C PHE A 80 -4.78 10.38 -17.92
N ASN A 81 -5.56 11.16 -18.65
CA ASN A 81 -6.98 10.87 -18.81
C ASN A 81 -7.15 9.56 -19.57
N GLY A 82 -7.94 8.65 -19.03
CA GLY A 82 -8.11 7.33 -19.61
C GLY A 82 -8.97 6.42 -18.74
N ASP A 83 -9.23 5.23 -19.25
CA ASP A 83 -9.96 4.20 -18.53
C ASP A 83 -8.96 3.16 -18.04
N TYR A 84 -8.88 2.98 -16.73
CA TYR A 84 -7.93 2.08 -16.09
C TYR A 84 -8.63 0.88 -15.46
N LYS A 85 -7.92 -0.24 -15.40
CA LYS A 85 -8.28 -1.40 -14.58
C LYS A 85 -7.36 -1.44 -13.37
N LEU A 86 -7.93 -1.30 -12.19
CA LEU A 86 -7.23 -1.46 -10.93
C LEU A 86 -7.28 -2.93 -10.50
N PHE A 87 -6.12 -3.47 -10.17
CA PHE A 87 -5.92 -4.85 -9.74
C PHE A 87 -5.12 -4.88 -8.44
N ILE A 88 -5.48 -5.80 -7.55
CA ILE A 88 -4.73 -6.06 -6.32
C ILE A 88 -4.34 -7.53 -6.30
N ARG A 89 -3.03 -7.79 -6.16
CA ARG A 89 -2.52 -9.17 -6.18
C ARG A 89 -3.05 -9.96 -4.98
N ARG A 90 -3.73 -11.07 -5.28
CA ARG A 90 -4.20 -12.03 -4.27
C ARG A 90 -3.07 -12.52 -3.38
N ASN A 91 -3.37 -12.72 -2.10
CA ASN A 91 -2.45 -13.18 -1.06
C ASN A 91 -1.26 -12.25 -0.78
N SER A 92 -1.11 -11.11 -1.46
CA SER A 92 -0.09 -10.14 -1.08
C SER A 92 -0.58 -9.20 0.03
N VAL A 93 -1.88 -8.96 0.11
CA VAL A 93 -2.48 -7.98 1.04
C VAL A 93 -3.36 -8.65 2.11
N PRO A 94 -3.53 -8.03 3.30
CA PRO A 94 -4.27 -8.61 4.43
C PRO A 94 -5.81 -8.46 4.33
N PHE A 95 -6.32 -8.29 3.12
CA PHE A 95 -7.74 -8.15 2.81
C PHE A 95 -8.06 -8.88 1.51
N MET A 96 -9.32 -9.24 1.32
CA MET A 96 -9.80 -9.75 0.04
C MET A 96 -9.67 -8.66 -1.01
N ALA A 97 -9.00 -8.98 -2.11
CA ALA A 97 -9.01 -8.14 -3.29
C ALA A 97 -10.48 -7.90 -3.72
N PRO A 98 -10.86 -6.68 -4.11
CA PRO A 98 -12.19 -6.39 -4.59
C PRO A 98 -12.60 -7.32 -5.72
N HIS A 99 -13.78 -7.92 -5.62
CA HIS A 99 -14.37 -8.76 -6.65
C HIS A 99 -15.62 -8.07 -7.20
N ASN A 100 -15.71 -7.99 -8.53
CA ASN A 100 -16.90 -7.50 -9.20
C ASN A 100 -17.78 -8.69 -9.59
N ASP A 101 -18.88 -8.88 -8.85
CA ASP A 101 -19.84 -9.96 -9.08
C ASP A 101 -20.54 -9.88 -10.45
N GLN A 102 -20.71 -8.68 -11.00
CA GLN A 102 -21.42 -8.47 -12.28
C GLN A 102 -20.57 -8.91 -13.47
N THR A 103 -19.26 -8.63 -13.42
CA THR A 103 -18.31 -8.99 -14.48
C THR A 103 -17.53 -10.25 -14.15
N ASN A 104 -17.75 -10.85 -12.99
CA ASN A 104 -16.99 -11.97 -12.42
C ASN A 104 -15.47 -11.74 -12.54
N SER A 105 -15.01 -10.55 -12.14
CA SER A 105 -13.63 -10.12 -12.32
C SER A 105 -13.03 -9.52 -11.06
N ASP A 106 -11.75 -9.80 -10.80
CA ASP A 106 -10.98 -9.24 -9.68
C ASP A 106 -10.39 -7.85 -10.03
N THR A 107 -11.14 -7.03 -10.78
CA THR A 107 -10.70 -5.72 -11.26
C THR A 107 -11.76 -4.65 -11.02
N ILE A 108 -11.31 -3.47 -10.58
CA ILE A 108 -12.14 -2.27 -10.48
C ILE A 108 -11.88 -1.41 -11.72
N LEU A 109 -12.95 -0.96 -12.38
CA LEU A 109 -12.84 0.00 -13.48
C LEU A 109 -12.75 1.42 -12.92
N VAL A 110 -11.75 2.17 -13.35
CA VAL A 110 -11.50 3.54 -12.90
C VAL A 110 -11.37 4.44 -14.11
N GLU A 111 -12.40 5.25 -14.35
CA GLU A 111 -12.34 6.32 -15.35
C GLU A 111 -11.66 7.57 -14.77
N ILE A 112 -10.61 8.06 -15.44
CA ILE A 112 -9.88 9.28 -15.10
C ILE A 112 -10.16 10.36 -16.14
N ARG A 113 -10.75 11.48 -15.69
CA ARG A 113 -11.07 12.68 -16.48
C ARG A 113 -10.76 13.90 -15.61
N GLY A 114 -9.49 14.26 -15.49
CA GLY A 114 -9.00 15.21 -14.50
C GLY A 114 -8.80 14.57 -13.12
N ASN A 115 -8.64 15.42 -12.10
CA ASN A 115 -8.43 14.96 -10.72
C ASN A 115 -9.64 14.16 -10.22
N LYS A 116 -9.38 12.99 -9.65
CA LYS A 116 -10.38 12.08 -9.12
C LYS A 116 -9.99 11.61 -7.72
N LYS A 117 -10.92 11.75 -6.79
CA LYS A 117 -10.82 11.15 -5.45
C LYS A 117 -11.80 9.98 -5.36
N VAL A 118 -11.32 8.80 -5.00
CA VAL A 118 -12.13 7.59 -4.85
C VAL A 118 -11.55 6.67 -3.79
N ASP A 119 -12.33 6.38 -2.76
CA ASP A 119 -11.98 5.36 -1.78
C ASP A 119 -12.33 3.98 -2.33
N ILE A 120 -11.54 2.98 -1.96
CA ILE A 120 -11.71 1.60 -2.40
C ILE A 120 -12.10 0.78 -1.18
N ASP A 121 -13.35 0.33 -1.18
CA ASP A 121 -13.85 -0.60 -0.17
C ASP A 121 -13.19 -1.98 -0.33
N VAL A 122 -12.61 -2.47 0.76
CA VAL A 122 -11.95 -3.78 0.86
C VAL A 122 -12.42 -4.50 2.11
N ILE A 123 -12.36 -5.83 2.12
CA ILE A 123 -12.78 -6.65 3.26
C ILE A 123 -11.52 -7.27 3.90
N PRO A 124 -11.03 -6.75 5.04
CA PRO A 124 -9.90 -7.33 5.75
C PRO A 124 -10.24 -8.72 6.28
N TYR A 125 -9.25 -9.60 6.41
CA TYR A 125 -9.47 -10.89 7.08
C TYR A 125 -9.62 -10.72 8.59
N TYR A 126 -8.81 -9.84 9.17
CA TYR A 126 -8.81 -9.50 10.58
C TYR A 126 -8.59 -8.00 10.79
N LEU A 127 -9.04 -7.48 11.93
CA LEU A 127 -8.73 -6.12 12.40
C LEU A 127 -8.14 -6.16 13.80
N VAL A 128 -7.25 -5.23 14.11
CA VAL A 128 -6.82 -4.99 15.49
C VAL A 128 -7.88 -4.14 16.20
N LYS A 129 -8.24 -4.50 17.43
CA LYS A 129 -9.22 -3.79 18.26
C LYS A 129 -8.60 -3.32 19.56
N ASN A 130 -9.02 -2.15 20.02
CA ASN A 130 -8.71 -1.62 21.34
C ASN A 130 -7.21 -1.64 21.70
N ALA A 131 -6.34 -1.35 20.73
CA ALA A 131 -4.90 -1.35 20.94
C ALA A 131 -4.51 -0.20 21.89
N SER A 132 -4.00 -0.56 23.06
CA SER A 132 -3.46 0.35 24.06
C SER A 132 -2.00 0.01 24.29
N ILE A 133 -1.11 0.96 24.03
CA ILE A 133 0.33 0.76 24.18
C ILE A 133 0.87 1.76 25.20
N THR A 134 1.59 1.27 26.21
CA THR A 134 2.13 2.08 27.31
C THR A 134 3.60 1.74 27.57
N ASN A 135 4.30 2.62 28.28
CA ASN A 135 5.64 2.34 28.80
C ASN A 135 5.58 2.07 30.30
N SER A 136 6.42 1.15 30.78
CA SER A 136 6.78 1.00 32.19
C SER A 136 8.24 0.60 32.27
N GLU A 137 9.07 1.39 32.96
CA GLU A 137 10.49 1.06 33.22
C GLU A 137 11.26 0.63 31.95
N ASN A 138 11.23 1.48 30.90
CA ASN A 138 11.90 1.21 29.62
C ASN A 138 11.37 -0.04 28.87
N THR A 139 10.20 -0.54 29.26
CA THR A 139 9.48 -1.64 28.61
C THR A 139 8.21 -1.12 27.95
N VAL A 140 8.00 -1.42 26.67
CA VAL A 140 6.74 -1.16 25.97
C VAL A 140 5.80 -2.34 26.17
N ASN A 141 4.59 -2.05 26.65
CA ASN A 141 3.52 -3.02 26.89
C ASN A 141 2.36 -2.71 25.95
N ALA A 142 1.87 -3.72 25.22
CA ALA A 142 0.73 -3.59 24.33
C ALA A 142 -0.38 -4.55 24.74
N THR A 143 -1.59 -4.02 24.96
CA THR A 143 -2.82 -4.80 25.11
C THR A 143 -3.76 -4.52 23.93
N PHE A 144 -4.30 -5.57 23.33
CA PHE A 144 -5.18 -5.46 22.16
C PHE A 144 -6.02 -6.71 21.94
N GLY A 145 -7.10 -6.57 21.19
CA GLY A 145 -7.85 -7.69 20.63
C GLY A 145 -7.66 -7.81 19.13
N ILE A 146 -8.07 -8.94 18.57
CA ILE A 146 -8.18 -9.18 17.13
C ILE A 146 -9.60 -9.63 16.78
N GLU A 147 -10.17 -9.02 15.75
CA GLU A 147 -11.51 -9.32 15.24
C GLU A 147 -11.38 -10.06 13.92
N LYS A 148 -11.94 -11.27 13.82
CA LYS A 148 -12.05 -11.99 12.54
C LYS A 148 -13.25 -11.44 11.77
N VAL A 149 -13.00 -10.91 10.57
CA VAL A 149 -14.05 -10.31 9.73
C VAL A 149 -14.57 -11.31 8.70
N ILE A 150 -13.68 -12.10 8.09
CA ILE A 150 -14.06 -13.11 7.09
C ILE A 150 -14.16 -14.48 7.77
N THR A 151 -15.37 -15.06 7.77
CA THR A 151 -15.70 -16.34 8.42
C THR A 151 -16.18 -17.41 7.45
N ASP A 152 -16.14 -17.16 6.14
CA ASP A 152 -16.56 -18.10 5.10
C ASP A 152 -15.39 -18.98 4.61
N ALA A 153 -15.52 -19.60 3.43
CA ALA A 153 -14.49 -20.44 2.82
C ALA A 153 -13.18 -19.69 2.49
N ASN A 154 -13.22 -18.35 2.41
CA ASN A 154 -12.04 -17.53 2.11
C ASN A 154 -11.22 -17.20 3.36
N GLN A 155 -11.69 -17.60 4.55
CA GLN A 155 -11.02 -17.28 5.82
C GLN A 155 -9.52 -17.65 5.81
N LYS A 156 -8.74 -16.85 6.54
CA LYS A 156 -7.33 -17.12 6.80
C LYS A 156 -7.14 -17.39 8.28
N ASP A 157 -6.08 -18.13 8.61
CA ASP A 157 -5.64 -18.31 9.99
C ASP A 157 -4.59 -17.27 10.35
N VAL A 158 -4.53 -16.91 11.63
CA VAL A 158 -3.47 -16.06 12.17
C VAL A 158 -2.19 -16.89 12.25
N GLU A 159 -1.14 -16.44 11.58
CA GLU A 159 0.20 -17.02 11.70
C GLU A 159 0.87 -16.48 12.97
N ARG A 160 0.83 -15.16 13.16
CA ARG A 160 1.51 -14.48 14.27
C ARG A 160 0.91 -13.10 14.52
N VAL A 161 0.90 -12.68 15.78
CA VAL A 161 0.72 -11.28 16.18
C VAL A 161 2.04 -10.72 16.72
N THR A 162 2.31 -9.45 16.48
CA THR A 162 3.61 -8.86 16.83
C THR A 162 3.46 -7.41 17.24
N LEU A 163 4.06 -7.04 18.37
CA LEU A 163 4.33 -5.67 18.79
C LEU A 163 5.63 -5.22 18.13
N TYR A 164 5.60 -4.07 17.47
CA TYR A 164 6.76 -3.44 16.85
C TYR A 164 7.03 -2.08 17.49
N ILE A 165 8.31 -1.78 17.72
CA ILE A 165 8.77 -0.44 18.12
C ILE A 165 9.80 0.09 17.13
N ASN A 166 9.78 1.39 16.84
CA ASN A 166 10.75 2.08 16.00
C ASN A 166 11.05 3.49 16.51
N LYS A 167 12.19 4.06 16.08
CA LYS A 167 12.56 5.46 16.33
C LYS A 167 11.68 6.46 15.58
N GLY A 168 11.31 6.10 14.35
CA GLY A 168 10.52 6.93 13.44
C GLY A 168 9.06 6.47 13.38
N ASN A 169 8.22 7.34 12.84
CA ASN A 169 6.77 7.10 12.68
C ASN A 169 6.42 6.10 11.58
N LEU A 170 7.41 5.46 10.94
CA LEU A 170 7.24 4.34 10.04
C LEU A 170 7.61 3.07 10.79
N VAL A 171 6.63 2.41 11.40
CA VAL A 171 6.84 1.21 12.22
C VAL A 171 6.35 0.02 11.41
N SER A 172 7.11 -1.03 11.16
CA SER A 172 6.57 -2.24 10.47
C SER A 172 7.45 -3.46 10.74
N ALA A 173 7.10 -4.60 10.14
CA ALA A 173 7.95 -5.78 10.19
C ALA A 173 9.36 -5.52 9.61
N ASP A 174 9.47 -4.62 8.64
CA ASP A 174 10.74 -4.24 7.99
C ASP A 174 11.36 -2.98 8.61
N MET A 175 10.61 -2.23 9.43
CA MET A 175 11.02 -0.95 10.00
C MET A 175 10.81 -0.94 11.52
N LYS A 176 11.75 -1.55 12.24
CA LYS A 176 11.70 -1.74 13.69
C LYS A 176 13.08 -1.71 14.31
N ILE A 177 13.13 -1.41 15.60
CA ILE A 177 14.32 -1.55 16.46
C ILE A 177 14.12 -2.59 17.56
N GLY A 178 12.87 -2.97 17.83
CA GLY A 178 12.50 -3.98 18.80
C GLY A 178 11.15 -4.58 18.46
N GLU A 179 10.93 -5.81 18.90
CA GLU A 179 9.66 -6.51 18.71
C GLU A 179 9.41 -7.54 19.79
N ALA A 180 8.15 -7.98 19.89
CA ALA A 180 7.75 -9.17 20.61
C ALA A 180 6.58 -9.82 19.88
N SER A 181 6.58 -11.15 19.80
CA SER A 181 5.61 -11.87 18.98
C SER A 181 5.02 -13.07 19.70
N LEU A 182 3.77 -13.40 19.34
CA LEU A 182 3.05 -14.59 19.78
C LEU A 182 2.51 -15.32 18.55
N ASN A 183 2.74 -16.62 18.45
CA ASN A 183 2.21 -17.40 17.33
C ASN A 183 0.69 -17.48 17.44
N GLY A 184 0.00 -17.60 16.30
CA GLY A 184 -1.47 -17.65 16.30
C GLY A 184 -2.05 -18.80 17.13
N GLY A 185 -1.41 -19.97 17.11
CA GLY A 185 -1.83 -21.13 17.90
C GLY A 185 -1.65 -20.98 19.41
N ASP A 186 -0.85 -20.01 19.85
CA ASP A 186 -0.56 -19.74 21.26
C ASP A 186 -1.47 -18.63 21.84
N ILE A 187 -2.38 -18.07 21.04
CA ILE A 187 -3.34 -17.05 21.49
C ILE A 187 -4.43 -17.71 22.33
N ALA A 188 -4.38 -17.48 23.65
CA ALA A 188 -5.36 -18.00 24.60
C ALA A 188 -6.71 -17.24 24.55
N ASP A 189 -6.66 -15.90 24.50
CA ASP A 189 -7.83 -15.03 24.35
C ASP A 189 -7.61 -14.02 23.22
N PRO A 190 -8.32 -14.13 22.08
CA PRO A 190 -8.18 -13.20 20.97
C PRO A 190 -8.68 -11.78 21.29
N ASN A 191 -9.41 -11.56 22.39
CA ASN A 191 -9.88 -10.23 22.78
C ASN A 191 -8.91 -9.49 23.72
N ALA A 192 -7.92 -10.19 24.30
CA ALA A 192 -7.04 -9.66 25.34
C ALA A 192 -5.61 -10.21 25.21
N ILE A 193 -4.97 -9.91 24.09
CA ILE A 193 -3.57 -10.26 23.82
C ILE A 193 -2.66 -9.25 24.53
N LEU A 194 -1.61 -9.76 25.20
CA LEU A 194 -0.56 -8.97 25.84
C LEU A 194 0.79 -9.30 25.21
N LEU A 195 1.51 -8.28 24.75
CA LEU A 195 2.89 -8.38 24.27
C LEU A 195 3.75 -7.31 24.93
N THR A 196 4.99 -7.66 25.26
CA THR A 196 5.95 -6.74 25.90
C THR A 196 7.31 -6.82 25.23
N THR A 197 7.96 -5.67 25.02
CA THR A 197 9.32 -5.62 24.47
C THR A 197 10.12 -4.51 25.14
N GLN A 198 11.42 -4.74 25.31
CA GLN A 198 12.33 -3.76 25.89
C GLN A 198 12.68 -2.68 24.86
N ILE A 199 12.80 -1.43 25.29
CA ILE A 199 13.33 -0.36 24.45
C ILE A 199 14.86 -0.53 24.40
N PRO A 200 15.46 -0.81 23.23
CA PRO A 200 16.90 -0.93 23.12
C PRO A 200 17.58 0.45 23.25
N ASP A 201 18.88 0.45 23.52
CA ASP A 201 19.68 1.67 23.43
C ASP A 201 19.61 2.26 22.02
N MET A 202 19.39 3.56 21.93
CA MET A 202 19.20 4.26 20.65
C MET A 202 20.30 5.31 20.41
N THR A 203 20.84 5.31 19.20
CA THR A 203 21.77 6.36 18.73
C THR A 203 21.22 7.01 17.46
N PRO A 204 21.03 8.35 17.40
CA PRO A 204 21.05 9.28 18.53
C PRO A 204 19.99 8.92 19.59
N ALA A 205 20.25 9.29 20.84
CA ALA A 205 19.34 9.08 21.96
C ALA A 205 18.01 9.81 21.75
N GLN A 206 16.92 9.19 22.20
CA GLN A 206 15.55 9.70 22.13
C GLN A 206 14.81 9.29 23.40
N SER A 207 13.88 10.12 23.87
CA SER A 207 12.99 9.84 25.01
C SER A 207 11.60 9.37 24.54
N TYR A 208 11.53 8.83 23.33
CA TYR A 208 10.30 8.30 22.76
C TYR A 208 10.59 7.25 21.69
N VAL A 209 9.63 6.37 21.48
CA VAL A 209 9.55 5.44 20.35
C VAL A 209 8.15 5.53 19.75
N TYR A 210 7.99 5.08 18.51
CA TYR A 210 6.69 4.80 17.92
C TYR A 210 6.43 3.31 17.99
N ALA A 211 5.21 2.94 18.34
CA ALA A 211 4.80 1.56 18.50
C ALA A 211 3.49 1.27 17.76
N ARG A 212 3.36 0.05 17.26
CA ARG A 212 2.09 -0.51 16.77
C ARG A 212 2.11 -2.02 16.84
N VAL A 213 0.94 -2.64 16.81
CA VAL A 213 0.82 -4.10 16.71
C VAL A 213 0.38 -4.49 15.30
N GLY A 214 0.80 -5.67 14.84
CA GLY A 214 0.48 -6.21 13.52
C GLY A 214 0.02 -7.65 13.58
N ILE A 215 -0.82 -8.03 12.62
CA ILE A 215 -1.34 -9.39 12.43
C ILE A 215 -0.79 -9.94 11.10
N LYS A 216 -0.04 -11.04 11.19
CA LYS A 216 0.41 -11.84 10.05
C LYS A 216 -0.55 -13.01 9.86
N LEU A 217 -1.03 -13.19 8.64
CA LEU A 217 -1.93 -14.28 8.27
C LEU A 217 -1.19 -15.35 7.49
N ALA A 218 -1.59 -16.59 7.68
CA ALA A 218 -1.00 -17.73 6.99
C ALA A 218 -1.17 -17.59 5.47
N GLY A 219 -0.04 -17.61 4.75
CA GLY A 219 -0.01 -17.52 3.29
C GLY A 219 -0.45 -16.15 2.74
N VAL A 220 -0.33 -15.08 3.54
CA VAL A 220 -0.50 -13.68 3.09
C VAL A 220 0.79 -12.90 3.31
N ASP A 221 1.31 -12.21 2.30
CA ASP A 221 2.64 -11.57 2.34
C ASP A 221 2.71 -10.44 3.39
N TYR A 222 1.76 -9.50 3.35
CA TYR A 222 1.80 -8.30 4.18
C TYR A 222 0.77 -8.31 5.31
N LEU A 223 1.10 -7.57 6.37
CA LEU A 223 0.34 -7.53 7.61
C LEU A 223 -0.69 -6.39 7.60
N ILE A 224 -1.73 -6.56 8.41
CA ILE A 224 -2.58 -5.45 8.87
C ILE A 224 -2.15 -5.02 10.26
N TYR A 225 -2.31 -3.73 10.56
CA TYR A 225 -1.77 -3.12 11.78
C TYR A 225 -2.83 -2.38 12.58
N SER A 226 -2.48 -2.03 13.83
CA SER A 226 -3.10 -0.93 14.55
C SER A 226 -2.62 0.42 14.03
N GLU A 227 -3.25 1.49 14.49
CA GLU A 227 -2.67 2.82 14.42
C GLU A 227 -1.31 2.87 15.15
N ILE A 228 -0.49 3.84 14.75
CA ILE A 228 0.81 4.11 15.36
C ILE A 228 0.63 5.02 16.55
N GLN A 229 1.21 4.64 17.69
CA GLN A 229 1.21 5.41 18.92
C GLN A 229 2.64 5.87 19.23
N LYS A 230 2.80 7.16 19.55
CA LYS A 230 4.05 7.67 20.09
C LYS A 230 4.07 7.39 21.59
N ILE A 231 5.13 6.76 22.07
CA ILE A 231 5.32 6.34 23.45
C ILE A 231 6.52 7.08 24.01
N ASP A 232 6.28 8.01 24.94
CA ASP A 232 7.33 8.70 25.68
C ASP A 232 7.78 7.86 26.88
N PHE A 233 9.06 7.96 27.28
CA PHE A 233 9.64 7.25 28.41
C PHE A 233 10.84 8.00 29.02
#